data_AF-A0A7W1T9U6-F1
#
_entry.id   AF-A0A7W1T9U6-F1
#
_cell.length_a   1.000
_cell.length_b   1.000
_cell.length_c   1.000
_cell.angle_alpha   90.00
_cell.angle_beta   90.00
_cell.angle_gamma   90.00
#
_symmetry.space_group_name_H-M   'P 1'
#
loop_
_entity.id
_entity.type
_entity.pdbx_description
1 polymer ?
#
loop_
_entity_poly.entity_id
_entity_poly.type
_entity_poly.pdbx_seq_one_letter_code
_entity_poly.pdbx_strand_id
1 'polypeptide(L)'
;QIEYDWSQGHLTFDAPGVIGYTGFYGQRKGPVTFASGASFSKVTVVNPPGIAYPVTPEEGYVAIMVASQDGKPLAQTKRALVSAVSTSFNSGYQLDLTKSTQGNHDNGPKNVPPLEWFGAYATNSGTSPVLVARVGVTITCKDIDGMAFTLRDWKMKDIGQGLIKNGVLTVPAVEPIFIIELRR
;
A
#
# COMPACT_ATOMS: atom_id res chain seq x y z
N GLN A 1 3.33 -18.70 -3.86
CA GLN A 1 3.11 -18.25 -5.24
C GLN A 1 3.32 -16.75 -5.29
N ILE A 2 4.02 -16.29 -6.32
CA ILE A 2 4.05 -14.87 -6.71
C ILE A 2 3.35 -14.83 -8.07
N GLU A 3 2.34 -13.99 -8.22
CA GLU A 3 1.57 -13.88 -9.45
C GLU A 3 1.50 -12.43 -9.89
N TYR A 4 1.84 -12.18 -11.15
CA TYR A 4 1.68 -10.88 -11.79
C TYR A 4 0.64 -10.99 -12.89
N ASP A 5 -0.49 -10.32 -12.70
CA ASP A 5 -1.53 -10.17 -13.72
C ASP A 5 -1.44 -8.76 -14.30
N TRP A 6 -0.73 -8.67 -15.43
CA TRP A 6 -0.54 -7.41 -16.17
C TRP A 6 -1.88 -6.85 -16.68
N SER A 7 -2.84 -7.71 -17.02
CA SER A 7 -4.11 -7.29 -17.61
C SER A 7 -5.03 -6.64 -16.59
N GLN A 8 -4.92 -7.08 -15.34
CA GLN A 8 -5.63 -6.53 -14.19
C GLN A 8 -4.74 -5.57 -13.35
N GLY A 9 -3.53 -5.27 -13.83
CA GLY A 9 -2.58 -4.35 -13.18
C GLY A 9 -2.28 -4.65 -11.72
N HIS A 10 -2.04 -5.91 -11.37
CA HIS A 10 -1.73 -6.28 -9.98
C HIS A 10 -0.68 -7.38 -9.83
N LEU A 11 -0.07 -7.41 -8.64
CA LEU A 11 0.87 -8.41 -8.18
C LEU A 11 0.41 -8.95 -6.83
N THR A 12 0.35 -10.27 -6.69
CA THR A 12 0.02 -10.94 -5.43
C THR A 12 1.17 -11.79 -4.92
N PHE A 13 1.29 -11.83 -3.59
CA PHE A 13 2.14 -12.76 -2.86
C PHE A 13 1.23 -13.66 -2.04
N ASP A 14 1.30 -14.96 -2.25
CA ASP A 14 0.51 -15.95 -1.53
C ASP A 14 1.40 -17.14 -1.17
N ALA A 15 2.08 -17.03 -0.02
CA ALA A 15 2.99 -18.06 0.47
C ALA A 15 2.83 -18.24 1.98
N PRO A 16 3.29 -19.36 2.56
CA PRO A 16 3.07 -19.63 3.99
C PRO A 16 3.52 -18.50 4.92
N GLY A 17 4.59 -17.78 4.59
CA GLY A 17 5.14 -16.68 5.40
C GLY A 17 4.71 -15.28 4.96
N VAL A 18 3.94 -15.13 3.88
CA VAL A 18 3.57 -13.81 3.35
C VAL A 18 2.26 -13.86 2.57
N ILE A 19 1.38 -12.91 2.86
CA ILE A 19 0.24 -12.56 2.01
C ILE A 19 0.38 -11.11 1.59
N GLY A 20 0.16 -10.81 0.31
CA GLY A 20 0.38 -9.47 -0.22
C GLY A 20 -0.39 -9.21 -1.50
N TYR A 21 -0.77 -7.96 -1.69
CA TYR A 21 -1.43 -7.45 -2.89
C TYR A 21 -0.91 -6.05 -3.17
N THR A 22 -0.51 -5.80 -4.42
CA THR A 22 -0.27 -4.46 -4.92
C THR A 22 -0.94 -4.27 -6.27
N GLY A 23 -1.62 -3.16 -6.48
CA GLY A 23 -2.33 -2.88 -7.73
C GLY A 23 -3.57 -2.01 -7.56
N PHE A 24 -4.34 -1.89 -8.66
CA PHE A 24 -5.55 -1.06 -8.77
C PHE A 24 -6.76 -1.71 -8.08
N TYR A 25 -6.84 -1.61 -6.76
CA TYR A 25 -7.91 -2.24 -5.98
C TYR A 25 -9.31 -1.70 -6.35
N GLY A 26 -9.40 -0.43 -6.79
CA GLY A 26 -10.66 0.20 -7.19
C GLY A 26 -11.35 -0.48 -8.38
N GLN A 27 -10.57 -1.18 -9.21
CA GLN A 27 -11.07 -1.91 -10.39
C GLN A 27 -11.52 -3.34 -10.05
N ARG A 28 -11.28 -3.81 -8.82
CA ARG A 28 -11.61 -5.17 -8.40
C ARG A 28 -13.05 -5.30 -7.93
N LYS A 29 -13.65 -6.47 -8.20
CA LYS A 29 -14.97 -6.86 -7.68
C LYS A 29 -14.82 -7.72 -6.42
N GLY A 30 -14.61 -7.07 -5.27
CA GLY A 30 -14.62 -7.73 -3.96
C GLY A 30 -13.24 -7.91 -3.32
N PRO A 31 -13.13 -8.77 -2.28
CA PRO A 31 -11.91 -8.94 -1.51
C PRO A 31 -10.79 -9.62 -2.31
N VAL A 32 -9.55 -9.40 -1.91
CA VAL A 32 -8.41 -10.24 -2.32
C VAL A 32 -8.38 -11.43 -1.36
N THR A 33 -8.46 -12.64 -1.89
CA THR A 33 -8.46 -13.89 -1.10
C THR A 33 -7.22 -14.71 -1.42
N PHE A 34 -6.62 -15.30 -0.39
CA PHE A 34 -5.41 -16.11 -0.48
C PHE A 34 -5.74 -17.60 -0.24
N ALA A 35 -4.89 -18.50 -0.69
CA ALA A 35 -5.04 -19.96 -0.55
C ALA A 35 -5.16 -20.41 0.92
N SER A 36 -4.59 -19.64 1.86
CA SER A 36 -4.72 -19.86 3.30
C SER A 36 -6.12 -19.57 3.86
N GLY A 37 -7.02 -18.97 3.07
CA GLY A 37 -8.29 -18.41 3.52
C GLY A 37 -8.17 -16.99 4.08
N ALA A 38 -6.96 -16.42 4.10
CA ALA A 38 -6.81 -15.02 4.45
C ALA A 38 -7.42 -14.09 3.39
N SER A 39 -7.77 -12.86 3.77
CA SER A 39 -8.26 -11.87 2.83
C SER A 39 -7.98 -10.43 3.23
N PHE A 40 -7.94 -9.57 2.21
CA PHE A 40 -8.00 -8.11 2.34
C PHE A 40 -9.35 -7.61 1.83
N SER A 41 -10.01 -6.79 2.64
CA SER A 41 -11.34 -6.24 2.34
C SER A 41 -11.51 -4.83 2.88
N LYS A 42 -12.58 -4.14 2.46
CA LYS A 42 -12.91 -2.77 2.90
C LYS A 42 -11.71 -1.81 2.73
N VAL A 43 -10.99 -1.95 1.62
CA VAL A 43 -9.85 -1.11 1.30
C VAL A 43 -10.34 0.30 0.99
N THR A 44 -9.70 1.30 1.58
CA THR A 44 -9.99 2.72 1.37
C THR A 44 -8.67 3.48 1.28
N VAL A 45 -8.66 4.57 0.50
CA VAL A 45 -7.51 5.46 0.40
C VAL A 45 -7.94 6.87 0.81
N VAL A 46 -7.21 7.47 1.74
CA VAL A 46 -7.41 8.86 2.17
C VAL A 46 -6.25 9.69 1.67
N ASN A 47 -6.55 10.60 0.74
CA ASN A 47 -5.59 11.54 0.20
C ASN A 47 -5.43 12.74 1.14
N PRO A 48 -4.19 13.15 1.49
CA PRO A 48 -3.98 14.40 2.18
C PRO A 48 -4.23 15.59 1.23
N PRO A 49 -4.65 16.76 1.76
CA PRO A 49 -4.80 17.97 0.96
C PRO A 49 -3.49 18.33 0.22
N GLY A 50 -3.60 18.72 -1.05
CA GLY A 50 -2.47 19.19 -1.84
C GLY A 50 -1.53 18.11 -2.39
N ILE A 51 -1.88 16.83 -2.27
CA ILE A 51 -1.12 15.76 -2.95
C ILE A 51 -1.21 15.92 -4.47
N ALA A 52 -0.07 15.77 -5.15
CA ALA A 52 0.05 16.07 -6.57
C ALA A 52 -0.80 15.16 -7.48
N TYR A 53 -0.96 13.89 -7.06
CA TYR A 53 -1.73 12.89 -7.78
C TYR A 53 -2.59 12.13 -6.76
N PRO A 54 -3.80 12.63 -6.45
CA PRO A 54 -4.69 11.98 -5.49
C PRO A 54 -5.25 10.69 -6.09
N VAL A 55 -5.20 9.62 -5.31
CA VAL A 55 -5.69 8.30 -5.71
C VAL A 55 -7.21 8.31 -5.66
N THR A 56 -7.86 8.05 -6.79
CA THR A 56 -9.32 8.05 -6.85
C THR A 56 -9.89 6.70 -6.38
N PRO A 57 -11.18 6.64 -6.00
CA PRO A 57 -11.83 5.37 -5.67
C PRO A 57 -11.82 4.36 -6.83
N GLU A 58 -11.86 4.81 -8.08
CA GLU A 58 -11.87 3.97 -9.28
C GLU A 58 -10.48 3.36 -9.55
N GLU A 59 -9.41 4.10 -9.26
CA GLU A 59 -8.04 3.61 -9.33
C GLU A 59 -7.75 2.70 -8.13
N GLY A 60 -7.87 3.25 -6.92
CA GLY A 60 -7.62 2.55 -5.67
C GLY A 60 -6.26 1.86 -5.62
N TYR A 61 -5.22 2.48 -6.19
CA TYR A 61 -3.88 1.88 -6.18
C TYR A 61 -3.37 1.74 -4.74
N VAL A 62 -3.00 0.52 -4.35
CA VAL A 62 -2.52 0.22 -2.99
C VAL A 62 -1.44 -0.86 -3.03
N ALA A 63 -0.64 -0.93 -1.97
CA ALA A 63 0.26 -2.02 -1.65
C ALA A 63 0.03 -2.44 -0.18
N ILE A 64 -0.47 -3.66 0.01
CA ILE A 64 -0.87 -4.22 1.30
C ILE A 64 -0.12 -5.54 1.48
N MET A 65 0.53 -5.74 2.62
CA MET A 65 1.29 -6.95 2.91
C MET A 65 1.25 -7.30 4.39
N VAL A 66 1.17 -8.60 4.68
CA VAL A 66 1.51 -9.20 5.98
C VAL A 66 2.64 -10.18 5.74
N ALA A 67 3.78 -9.97 6.38
CA ALA A 67 4.98 -10.79 6.18
C ALA A 67 5.61 -11.21 7.50
N SER A 68 5.97 -12.48 7.59
CA SER A 68 6.80 -13.03 8.66
C SER A 68 8.18 -12.37 8.66
N GLN A 69 8.68 -11.99 9.84
CA GLN A 69 10.01 -11.42 10.03
C GLN A 69 11.05 -12.47 10.47
N ASP A 70 10.62 -13.68 10.84
CA ASP A 70 11.49 -14.78 11.29
C ASP A 70 11.61 -15.91 10.26
N GLY A 71 11.07 -15.70 9.05
CA GLY A 71 11.12 -16.67 7.95
C GLY A 71 10.25 -17.91 8.15
N LYS A 72 9.48 -17.99 9.24
CA LYS A 72 8.52 -19.07 9.47
C LYS A 72 7.18 -18.78 8.76
N PRO A 73 6.37 -19.82 8.48
CA PRO A 73 4.97 -19.61 8.11
C PRO A 73 4.25 -18.68 9.10
N LEU A 74 3.30 -17.87 8.63
CA LEU A 74 2.55 -16.92 9.46
C LEU A 74 1.90 -17.62 10.67
N ALA A 75 1.38 -18.84 10.49
CA ALA A 75 0.82 -19.63 11.59
C ALA A 75 1.83 -19.90 12.73
N GLN A 76 3.12 -19.98 12.40
CA GLN A 76 4.21 -20.34 13.31
C GLN A 76 5.10 -19.16 13.71
N THR A 77 4.97 -18.02 13.01
CA THR A 77 5.83 -16.86 13.24
C THR A 77 5.61 -16.26 14.63
N LYS A 78 6.69 -15.79 15.24
CA LYS A 78 6.64 -15.00 16.48
C LYS A 78 6.59 -13.51 16.19
N ARG A 79 6.98 -13.10 14.99
CA ARG A 79 7.08 -11.69 14.58
C ARG A 79 6.65 -11.53 13.13
N ALA A 80 5.68 -10.67 12.89
CA ALA A 80 5.26 -10.31 11.55
C ALA A 80 5.18 -8.78 11.41
N LEU A 81 5.18 -8.32 10.17
CA LEU A 81 5.04 -6.92 9.80
C LEU A 81 3.80 -6.78 8.92
N VAL A 82 3.01 -5.74 9.15
CA VAL A 82 1.97 -5.29 8.21
C VAL A 82 2.36 -3.93 7.63
N SER A 83 2.23 -3.80 6.32
CA SER A 83 2.31 -2.53 5.60
C SER A 83 1.05 -2.36 4.76
N ALA A 84 0.47 -1.16 4.79
CA ALA A 84 -0.68 -0.79 3.97
C ALA A 84 -0.48 0.66 3.51
N VAL A 85 -0.01 0.83 2.28
CA VAL A 85 0.38 2.13 1.72
C VAL A 85 -0.15 2.28 0.31
N SER A 86 -0.21 3.53 -0.17
CA SER A 86 -0.53 3.84 -1.55
C SER A 86 0.62 4.68 -2.12
N THR A 87 0.34 5.89 -2.60
CA THR A 87 1.33 6.81 -3.14
C THR A 87 1.83 7.84 -2.12
N SER A 88 2.94 8.49 -2.45
CA SER A 88 3.49 9.61 -1.67
C SER A 88 4.24 10.60 -2.54
N PHE A 89 4.18 11.88 -2.18
CA PHE A 89 4.85 12.98 -2.88
C PHE A 89 5.37 14.01 -1.90
N ASN A 90 6.43 14.74 -2.27
CA ASN A 90 6.84 15.93 -1.52
C ASN A 90 5.73 16.99 -1.52
N SER A 91 5.66 17.79 -0.47
CA SER A 91 4.78 18.96 -0.44
C SER A 91 5.15 19.92 -1.57
N GLY A 92 4.16 20.36 -2.34
CA GLY A 92 4.38 21.25 -3.48
C GLY A 92 4.92 20.55 -4.73
N TYR A 93 5.04 19.21 -4.74
CA TYR A 93 5.33 18.47 -5.98
C TYR A 93 4.25 18.76 -7.02
N GLN A 94 4.65 18.98 -8.27
CA GLN A 94 3.74 19.29 -9.37
C GLN A 94 4.07 18.47 -10.61
N LEU A 95 3.01 17.96 -11.23
CA LEU A 95 3.05 17.24 -12.50
C LEU A 95 2.33 18.05 -13.57
N ASP A 96 2.92 18.13 -14.76
CA ASP A 96 2.24 18.59 -15.96
C ASP A 96 1.65 17.36 -16.68
N LEU A 97 0.35 17.13 -16.48
CA LEU A 97 -0.38 16.00 -17.08
C LEU A 97 -0.58 16.15 -18.60
N THR A 98 -0.18 17.27 -19.19
CA THR A 98 -0.19 17.47 -20.66
C THR A 98 1.14 17.07 -21.30
N LYS A 99 2.14 16.73 -20.49
CA LYS A 99 3.50 16.41 -20.92
C LYS A 99 3.95 15.06 -20.39
N SER A 100 4.66 14.31 -21.23
CA SER A 100 5.21 13.00 -20.88
C SER A 100 6.73 12.97 -21.04
N THR A 101 7.42 12.12 -20.27
CA THR A 101 8.86 11.89 -20.42
C THR A 101 9.17 10.83 -21.49
N GLN A 102 8.35 10.76 -22.53
CA GLN A 102 8.56 9.88 -23.69
C GLN A 102 9.82 10.29 -24.46
N GLY A 103 10.84 9.43 -24.47
CA GLY A 103 11.99 9.55 -25.38
C GLY A 103 13.31 9.96 -24.73
N ASN A 104 13.67 9.32 -23.62
CA ASN A 104 14.83 9.60 -22.76
C ASN A 104 14.71 10.92 -22.01
N HIS A 105 14.96 10.88 -20.69
CA HIS A 105 14.98 12.05 -19.80
C HIS A 105 15.85 13.20 -20.35
N ASP A 106 16.83 12.89 -21.19
CA ASP A 106 17.80 13.81 -21.78
C ASP A 106 17.21 14.79 -22.82
N ASN A 107 16.11 14.43 -23.50
CA ASN A 107 15.50 15.30 -24.53
C ASN A 107 14.38 16.21 -23.99
N GLY A 108 14.13 16.16 -22.67
CA GLY A 108 13.04 16.90 -22.04
C GLY A 108 11.64 16.35 -22.36
N PRO A 109 10.59 16.96 -21.79
CA PRO A 109 9.23 16.48 -21.94
C PRO A 109 8.67 16.75 -23.35
N LYS A 110 7.87 15.81 -23.85
CA LYS A 110 7.06 16.02 -25.05
C LYS A 110 5.67 16.51 -24.67
N ASN A 111 5.08 17.38 -25.49
CA ASN A 111 3.69 17.84 -25.36
C ASN A 111 2.70 16.75 -25.83
N VAL A 112 2.74 15.61 -25.17
CA VAL A 112 1.83 14.48 -25.35
C VAL A 112 1.38 14.01 -23.97
N PRO A 113 0.14 13.51 -23.83
CA PRO A 113 -0.32 12.96 -22.57
C PRO A 113 0.61 11.85 -22.04
N PRO A 114 0.75 11.71 -20.71
CA PRO A 114 1.50 10.62 -20.11
C PRO A 114 0.96 9.27 -20.56
N LEU A 115 1.87 8.40 -21.02
CA LEU A 115 1.59 6.99 -21.21
C LEU A 115 2.07 6.21 -19.98
N GLU A 116 1.48 5.03 -19.76
CA GLU A 116 1.77 4.14 -18.63
C GLU A 116 3.27 3.98 -18.34
N TRP A 117 4.10 3.85 -19.38
CA TRP A 117 5.55 3.62 -19.28
C TRP A 117 6.40 4.89 -19.11
N PHE A 118 5.83 6.06 -19.38
CA PHE A 118 6.60 7.29 -19.56
C PHE A 118 6.15 8.43 -18.65
N GLY A 119 5.20 8.20 -17.75
CA GLY A 119 4.82 9.13 -16.68
C GLY A 119 4.47 10.55 -17.12
N ALA A 120 4.03 11.36 -16.15
CA ALA A 120 3.86 12.80 -16.34
C ALA A 120 5.18 13.53 -16.03
N TYR A 121 5.39 14.68 -16.68
CA TYR A 121 6.59 15.49 -16.42
C TYR A 121 6.49 16.23 -15.08
N ALA A 122 7.52 16.12 -14.25
CA ALA A 122 7.63 16.88 -13.00
C ALA A 122 8.07 18.32 -13.29
N THR A 123 7.20 19.30 -12.99
CA THR A 123 7.53 20.73 -13.12
C THR A 123 8.08 21.33 -11.83
N ASN A 124 7.81 20.68 -10.69
CA ASN A 124 8.36 21.03 -9.39
C ASN A 124 8.57 19.77 -8.56
N SER A 125 9.77 19.58 -8.01
CA SER A 125 10.12 18.43 -7.16
C SER A 125 9.54 18.52 -5.74
N GLY A 126 9.03 19.69 -5.33
CA GLY A 126 8.54 19.94 -3.99
C GLY A 126 9.64 19.82 -2.91
N THR A 127 9.24 19.91 -1.64
CA THR A 127 10.13 19.70 -0.49
C THR A 127 9.43 18.89 0.60
N SER A 128 10.17 18.51 1.64
CA SER A 128 9.56 18.01 2.88
C SER A 128 8.53 19.03 3.45
N PRO A 129 7.48 18.55 4.17
CA PRO A 129 7.19 17.16 4.50
C PRO A 129 6.66 16.34 3.31
N VAL A 130 6.77 15.00 3.40
CA VAL A 130 6.16 14.09 2.42
C VAL A 130 4.68 13.94 2.74
N LEU A 131 3.83 14.14 1.73
CA LEU A 131 2.40 13.85 1.74
C LEU A 131 2.19 12.39 1.34
N VAL A 132 1.44 11.64 2.15
CA VAL A 132 1.22 10.20 1.96
C VAL A 132 -0.27 9.93 1.85
N ALA A 133 -0.69 9.27 0.77
CA ALA A 133 -2.04 8.72 0.65
C ALA A 133 -2.13 7.46 1.55
N ARG A 134 -3.00 7.52 2.55
CA ARG A 134 -3.08 6.50 3.61
C ARG A 134 -4.10 5.44 3.25
N VAL A 135 -3.76 4.18 3.54
CA VAL A 135 -4.63 3.05 3.24
C VAL A 135 -5.30 2.54 4.50
N GLY A 136 -6.62 2.47 4.48
CA GLY A 136 -7.39 1.68 5.44
C GLY A 136 -7.72 0.32 4.85
N VAL A 137 -7.65 -0.74 5.65
CA VAL A 137 -7.95 -2.11 5.21
C VAL A 137 -8.42 -2.96 6.38
N THR A 138 -9.34 -3.89 6.12
CA THR A 138 -9.62 -5.01 7.03
C THR A 138 -8.89 -6.26 6.54
N ILE A 139 -7.98 -6.76 7.37
CA ILE A 139 -7.21 -7.97 7.13
C ILE A 139 -7.83 -9.08 7.97
N THR A 140 -8.29 -10.14 7.31
CA THR A 140 -8.75 -11.36 7.96
C THR A 140 -7.73 -12.45 7.72
N CYS A 141 -7.08 -12.95 8.77
CA CYS A 141 -6.07 -13.99 8.72
C CYS A 141 -6.01 -14.71 10.08
N LYS A 142 -6.47 -15.97 10.15
CA LYS A 142 -6.47 -16.75 11.40
C LYS A 142 -5.07 -16.96 11.98
N ASP A 143 -4.05 -16.93 11.12
CA ASP A 143 -2.67 -17.27 11.49
C ASP A 143 -2.00 -16.20 12.36
N ILE A 144 -2.51 -14.97 12.33
CA ILE A 144 -2.08 -13.84 13.18
C ILE A 144 -3.02 -13.61 14.37
N ASP A 145 -4.01 -14.48 14.59
CA ASP A 145 -4.91 -14.35 15.73
C ASP A 145 -4.15 -14.41 17.07
N GLY A 146 -4.55 -13.59 18.02
CA GLY A 146 -3.90 -13.49 19.33
C GLY A 146 -2.53 -12.79 19.33
N MET A 147 -2.01 -12.32 18.19
CA MET A 147 -0.81 -11.50 18.20
C MET A 147 -1.11 -10.09 18.74
N ALA A 148 -0.21 -9.57 19.59
CA ALA A 148 -0.18 -8.16 19.94
C ALA A 148 0.29 -7.36 18.73
N PHE A 149 -0.29 -6.18 18.52
CA PHE A 149 0.13 -5.26 17.46
C PHE A 149 0.60 -3.93 18.05
N THR A 150 1.55 -3.29 17.37
CA THR A 150 2.02 -1.93 17.63
C THR A 150 1.98 -1.13 16.34
N LEU A 151 1.22 -0.04 16.32
CA LEU A 151 1.17 0.91 15.21
C LEU A 151 2.35 1.88 15.35
N ARG A 152 3.17 2.02 14.30
CA ARG A 152 4.30 2.95 14.29
C ARG A 152 4.15 3.99 13.19
N ASP A 153 4.51 5.22 13.50
CA ASP A 153 4.61 6.30 12.50
C ASP A 153 5.91 6.23 11.69
N TRP A 154 6.10 7.16 10.75
CA TRP A 154 7.30 7.27 9.92
C TRP A 154 8.60 7.40 10.74
N LYS A 155 8.54 7.97 11.94
CA LYS A 155 9.68 8.12 12.86
C LYS A 155 9.84 6.92 13.79
N MET A 156 9.12 5.83 13.53
CA MET A 156 9.06 4.62 14.35
C MET A 156 8.51 4.84 15.76
N LYS A 157 7.82 5.95 16.00
CA LYS A 157 7.17 6.22 17.28
C LYS A 157 5.88 5.41 17.38
N ASP A 158 5.67 4.81 18.55
CA ASP A 158 4.41 4.12 18.87
C ASP A 158 3.26 5.14 18.90
N ILE A 159 2.24 4.86 18.10
CA ILE A 159 1.02 5.68 18.01
C ILE A 159 -0.25 4.89 18.37
N GLY A 160 -0.11 3.60 18.64
CA GLY A 160 -1.20 2.75 19.10
C GLY A 160 -0.74 1.32 19.31
N GLN A 161 -1.53 0.57 20.07
CA GLN A 161 -1.26 -0.84 20.34
C GLN A 161 -2.57 -1.58 20.60
N GLY A 162 -2.53 -2.90 20.49
CA GLY A 162 -3.67 -3.73 20.83
C GLY A 162 -3.40 -5.22 20.62
N LEU A 163 -4.48 -5.98 20.56
CA LEU A 163 -4.47 -7.43 20.37
C LEU A 163 -5.37 -7.78 19.19
N ILE A 164 -4.88 -8.61 18.27
CA ILE A 164 -5.69 -9.15 17.18
C ILE A 164 -6.64 -10.20 17.78
N LYS A 165 -7.94 -10.06 17.49
CA LYS A 165 -8.98 -10.99 17.94
C LYS A 165 -9.72 -11.57 16.74
N ASN A 166 -10.01 -12.87 16.81
CA ASN A 166 -10.67 -13.64 15.75
C ASN A 166 -9.93 -13.57 14.40
N GLY A 167 -8.61 -13.33 14.43
CA GLY A 167 -7.78 -13.15 13.24
C GLY A 167 -8.12 -11.90 12.41
N VAL A 168 -8.76 -10.88 13.00
CA VAL A 168 -9.14 -9.66 12.28
C VAL A 168 -8.32 -8.47 12.77
N LEU A 169 -7.62 -7.83 11.84
CA LEU A 169 -6.93 -6.55 12.04
C LEU A 169 -7.54 -5.49 11.13
N THR A 170 -8.04 -4.40 11.71
CA THR A 170 -8.50 -3.23 10.97
C THR A 170 -7.46 -2.13 11.05
N VAL A 171 -6.89 -1.76 9.90
CA VAL A 171 -5.99 -0.64 9.74
C VAL A 171 -6.81 0.60 9.38
N PRO A 172 -6.81 1.66 10.21
CA PRO A 172 -7.51 2.90 9.90
C PRO A 172 -6.74 3.74 8.86
N ALA A 173 -7.46 4.34 7.91
CA ALA A 173 -6.87 5.22 6.90
C ALA A 173 -6.51 6.63 7.42
N VAL A 174 -7.03 7.02 8.60
CA VAL A 174 -6.88 8.39 9.10
C VAL A 174 -5.58 8.60 9.89
N GLU A 175 -5.05 7.54 10.49
CA GLU A 175 -3.85 7.59 11.33
C GLU A 175 -2.57 7.57 10.49
N PRO A 176 -1.48 8.24 10.91
CA PRO A 176 -0.21 8.27 10.19
C PRO A 176 0.61 6.97 10.38
N ILE A 177 -0.02 5.82 10.18
CA ILE A 177 0.61 4.50 10.32
C ILE A 177 1.56 4.30 9.14
N PHE A 178 2.81 4.02 9.45
CA PHE A 178 3.81 3.63 8.46
C PHE A 178 3.96 2.10 8.40
N ILE A 179 4.07 1.46 9.57
CA ILE A 179 4.10 0.01 9.70
C ILE A 179 3.34 -0.43 10.95
N ILE A 180 2.89 -1.69 10.96
CA ILE A 180 2.36 -2.35 12.15
C ILE A 180 3.24 -3.55 12.46
N GLU A 181 3.80 -3.57 13.65
CA GLU A 181 4.56 -4.72 14.15
C GLU A 181 3.63 -5.68 14.89
N LEU A 182 3.72 -6.97 14.57
CA LEU A 182 2.96 -8.04 15.22
C LEU A 182 3.90 -8.92 16.04
N ARG A 183 3.51 -9.27 17.26
CA ARG A 183 4.27 -10.14 18.17
C ARG A 183 3.37 -11.13 18.88
N ARG A 184 3.83 -12.38 19.00
CA ARG A 184 3.18 -13.43 19.80
C ARG A 184 3.77 -13.49 21.20
#